data_AF-A0A9Q1ENU0-F1
#
_entry.id   AF-A0A9Q1ENU0-F1
#
_cell.length_a   1.000
_cell.length_b   1.000
_cell.length_c   1.000
_cell.angle_alpha   90.00
_cell.angle_beta   90.00
_cell.angle_gamma   90.00
#
_symmetry.space_group_name_H-M   'P 1'
#
loop_
_entity.id
_entity.type
_entity.pdbx_description
1 polymer ?
#
loop_
_entity_poly.entity_id
_entity_poly.type
_entity_poly.pdbx_seq_one_letter_code
_entity_poly.pdbx_strand_id
1 'polypeptide(L)'
;MATHHLKLNLDKTELLFMPYKTSPLHDLSITVDGTVVVASRSARNLGVVLDDRLDFKEHIRATARSCRFLLYNIRRIRPYLTTYSTQLLVQTMVTSRLDYCNSLLASLPACAILPLQLIQNAAARLVFNLPKFSHVT
;
A
#
# COMPACT_ATOMS: atom_id res chain seq x y z
N MET A 1 18.43 -33.33 8.59
CA MET A 1 17.74 -32.28 9.37
C MET A 1 18.45 -30.97 9.09
N ALA A 2 17.72 -29.87 8.85
CA ALA A 2 18.35 -28.56 8.73
C ALA A 2 19.16 -28.25 9.99
N THR A 3 20.32 -27.60 9.84
CA THR A 3 21.29 -27.32 10.91
C THR A 3 20.70 -26.60 12.13
N HIS A 4 19.57 -25.92 11.96
CA HIS A 4 18.89 -25.15 13.00
C HIS A 4 17.54 -25.71 13.44
N HIS A 5 17.19 -26.96 13.06
CA HIS A 5 15.90 -27.59 13.40
C HIS A 5 14.65 -26.81 12.94
N LEU A 6 14.80 -25.91 11.97
CA LEU A 6 13.71 -25.16 11.36
C LEU A 6 13.32 -25.77 10.00
N LYS A 7 12.02 -25.75 9.68
CA LYS A 7 11.49 -26.16 8.38
C LYS A 7 10.82 -24.98 7.70
N LEU A 8 11.12 -24.78 6.43
CA LEU A 8 10.53 -23.73 5.61
C LEU A 8 9.07 -24.07 5.26
N ASN A 9 8.19 -23.08 5.34
CA ASN A 9 6.79 -23.24 4.94
C ASN A 9 6.63 -22.83 3.46
N LEU A 10 6.68 -23.82 2.58
CA LEU A 10 6.65 -23.63 1.13
C LEU A 10 5.32 -23.04 0.65
N ASP A 11 4.21 -23.33 1.33
CA ASP A 11 2.88 -22.77 0.99
C ASP A 11 2.81 -21.25 1.19
N LYS A 12 3.68 -20.69 2.05
CA LYS A 12 3.78 -19.25 2.34
C LYS A 12 5.00 -18.58 1.72
N THR A 13 5.86 -19.34 1.04
CA THR A 13 7.13 -18.82 0.52
C THR A 13 6.95 -18.45 -0.94
N GLU A 14 7.18 -17.17 -1.25
CA GLU A 14 7.12 -16.63 -2.60
C GLU A 14 8.52 -16.21 -3.04
N LEU A 15 8.89 -16.53 -4.28
CA LEU A 15 10.13 -16.06 -4.90
C LEU A 15 9.84 -14.73 -5.62
N LEU A 16 10.45 -13.64 -5.19
CA LEU A 16 10.35 -12.34 -5.88
C LEU A 16 11.69 -12.00 -6.52
N PHE A 17 11.73 -11.95 -7.84
CA PHE A 17 12.95 -11.61 -8.59
C PHE A 17 12.90 -10.14 -9.05
N MET A 18 13.91 -9.36 -8.67
CA MET A 18 13.98 -7.91 -8.94
C MET A 18 15.14 -7.59 -9.90
N PRO A 19 14.91 -7.60 -11.22
CA PRO A 19 15.96 -7.32 -12.19
C PRO A 19 16.22 -5.82 -12.31
N TYR A 20 17.50 -5.44 -12.44
CA TYR A 20 17.91 -4.03 -12.64
C TYR A 20 17.45 -3.45 -13.99
N LYS A 21 17.29 -4.29 -15.02
CA LYS A 21 16.75 -3.92 -16.34
C LYS A 21 15.51 -4.75 -16.64
N THR A 22 14.60 -4.21 -17.44
CA THR A 22 13.50 -4.98 -18.02
C THR A 22 14.07 -6.12 -18.85
N SER A 23 14.20 -7.26 -18.20
CA SER A 23 14.52 -8.55 -18.79
C SER A 23 13.20 -9.29 -18.89
N PRO A 24 12.95 -10.05 -19.98
CA PRO A 24 11.89 -11.02 -19.93
C PRO A 24 12.15 -11.89 -18.70
N LEU A 25 11.20 -11.92 -17.76
CA LEU A 25 11.16 -12.94 -16.71
C LEU A 25 11.14 -14.27 -17.45
N HIS A 26 12.32 -14.88 -17.62
CA HIS A 26 12.39 -16.30 -17.89
C HIS A 26 11.89 -17.01 -16.63
N ASP A 27 11.27 -18.17 -16.82
CA ASP A 27 10.67 -19.01 -15.78
C ASP A 27 11.70 -19.36 -14.70
N LEU A 28 11.97 -18.39 -13.82
CA LEU A 28 12.91 -18.48 -12.74
C LEU A 28 12.22 -19.29 -11.66
N SER A 29 12.68 -20.52 -11.51
CA SER A 29 12.21 -21.44 -10.50
C SER A 29 13.36 -21.95 -9.67
N ILE A 30 13.14 -22.07 -8.37
CA ILE A 30 14.07 -22.72 -7.45
C ILE A 30 13.42 -23.98 -6.88
N THR A 31 14.19 -25.04 -6.73
CA THR A 31 13.72 -26.27 -6.11
C THR A 31 14.17 -26.28 -4.65
N VAL A 32 13.21 -26.28 -3.72
CA VAL A 32 13.47 -26.34 -2.27
C VAL A 32 12.75 -27.56 -1.72
N ASP A 33 13.50 -28.49 -1.11
CA ASP A 33 12.97 -29.75 -0.55
C ASP A 33 12.09 -30.57 -1.52
N GLY A 34 12.44 -30.59 -2.81
CA GLY A 34 11.70 -31.32 -3.85
C GLY A 34 10.47 -30.60 -4.42
N THR A 35 10.14 -29.42 -3.89
CA THR A 35 9.07 -28.53 -4.36
C THR A 35 9.64 -27.41 -5.21
N VAL A 36 8.99 -27.13 -6.34
CA VAL A 36 9.37 -26.05 -7.25
C VAL A 36 8.64 -24.76 -6.84
N VAL A 37 9.41 -23.71 -6.53
CA VAL A 37 8.89 -22.38 -6.24
C VAL A 37 9.21 -21.49 -7.44
N VAL A 38 8.16 -20.98 -8.09
CA VAL A 38 8.26 -20.13 -9.29
C VAL A 38 8.30 -18.66 -8.88
N ALA A 39 9.03 -17.84 -9.63
CA ALA A 39 9.07 -16.40 -9.44
C ALA A 39 7.68 -15.77 -9.63
N SER A 40 7.21 -15.07 -8.61
CA SER A 40 6.03 -14.22 -8.65
C SER A 40 6.39 -12.81 -9.11
N ARG A 41 5.42 -12.12 -9.72
CA ARG A 41 5.54 -10.70 -10.10
C ARG A 41 5.33 -9.74 -8.93
N SER A 42 4.64 -10.19 -7.90
CA SER A 42 4.48 -9.44 -6.67
C SER A 42 4.44 -10.38 -5.47
N ALA A 43 4.88 -9.88 -4.32
CA ALA A 43 4.84 -10.62 -3.07
C ALA A 43 4.43 -9.72 -1.91
N ARG A 44 3.70 -10.27 -0.94
CA ARG A 44 3.28 -9.49 0.24
C ARG A 44 4.27 -9.64 1.37
N ASN A 45 4.90 -8.54 1.77
CA ASN A 45 5.82 -8.49 2.91
C ASN A 45 5.36 -7.44 3.91
N LEU A 46 5.15 -7.86 5.17
CA LEU A 46 4.68 -7.00 6.26
C LEU A 46 3.53 -6.06 5.81
N GLY A 47 2.50 -6.61 5.17
CA GLY A 47 1.35 -5.81 4.72
C GLY A 47 1.55 -4.96 3.46
N VAL A 48 2.77 -4.79 2.96
CA VAL A 48 3.10 -4.11 1.70
C VAL A 48 3.12 -5.11 0.55
N VAL A 49 2.59 -4.73 -0.60
CA VAL A 49 2.70 -5.50 -1.84
C VAL A 49 3.92 -4.99 -2.59
N LEU A 50 4.95 -5.83 -2.69
CA LEU A 50 6.19 -5.56 -3.39
C LEU A 50 6.09 -6.10 -4.81
N ASP A 51 6.17 -5.22 -5.80
CA ASP A 51 6.23 -5.61 -7.21
C ASP A 51 7.69 -5.87 -7.63
N ASP A 52 7.90 -6.73 -8.62
CA ASP A 52 9.21 -7.08 -9.19
C ASP A 52 10.03 -5.87 -9.69
N ARG A 53 9.34 -4.77 -9.99
CA ARG A 53 9.93 -3.48 -10.41
C ARG A 53 10.05 -2.44 -9.30
N LEU A 54 9.57 -2.75 -8.09
CA LEU A 54 9.53 -1.82 -6.96
C LEU A 54 8.86 -0.46 -7.28
N ASP A 55 7.85 -0.46 -8.17
CA ASP A 55 7.09 0.75 -8.50
C ASP A 55 5.84 0.94 -7.62
N PHE A 56 5.51 -0.07 -6.81
CA PHE A 56 4.46 -0.09 -5.78
C PHE A 56 3.08 0.33 -6.28
N LYS A 57 2.81 0.23 -7.59
CA LYS A 57 1.56 0.72 -8.16
C LYS A 57 0.37 -0.03 -7.60
N GLU A 58 0.47 -1.34 -7.43
CA GLU A 58 -0.60 -2.14 -6.87
C GLU A 58 -0.86 -1.76 -5.40
N HIS A 59 0.21 -1.65 -4.60
CA HIS A 59 0.12 -1.23 -3.21
C HIS A 59 -0.52 0.14 -3.05
N ILE A 60 -0.05 1.15 -3.79
CA ILE A 60 -0.60 2.51 -3.76
C ILE A 60 -2.08 2.51 -4.15
N ARG A 61 -2.47 1.76 -5.19
CA ARG A 61 -3.88 1.65 -5.60
C ARG A 61 -4.75 1.01 -4.53
N ALA A 62 -4.28 -0.06 -3.89
CA ALA A 62 -5.01 -0.74 -2.82
C ALA A 62 -5.18 0.16 -1.59
N THR A 63 -4.11 0.81 -1.14
CA THR A 63 -4.12 1.79 -0.05
C THR A 63 -5.05 2.96 -0.38
N ALA A 64 -4.94 3.51 -1.60
CA ALA A 64 -5.77 4.61 -2.04
C ALA A 64 -7.27 4.25 -2.07
N ARG A 65 -7.61 3.06 -2.58
CA ARG A 65 -8.99 2.54 -2.59
C ARG A 65 -9.53 2.42 -1.16
N SER A 66 -8.75 1.84 -0.25
CA SER A 66 -9.14 1.70 1.14
C SER A 66 -9.37 3.05 1.81
N CYS A 67 -8.45 4.01 1.64
CA CYS A 67 -8.58 5.34 2.23
C CYS A 67 -9.77 6.11 1.67
N ARG A 68 -10.06 6.00 0.36
CA ARG A 68 -11.26 6.60 -0.24
C ARG A 68 -12.55 6.03 0.34
N PHE A 69 -12.60 4.72 0.57
CA PHE A 69 -13.74 4.08 1.22
C PHE A 69 -13.96 4.60 2.65
N LEU A 70 -12.87 4.74 3.42
CA LEU A 70 -12.92 5.30 4.77
C LEU A 70 -13.40 6.76 4.77
N LEU A 71 -12.83 7.61 3.91
CA LEU A 71 -13.26 8.99 3.76
C LEU A 71 -14.73 9.10 3.34
N TYR A 72 -15.21 8.23 2.46
CA TYR A 72 -16.61 8.17 2.06
C TYR A 72 -17.51 7.88 3.27
N ASN A 73 -17.16 6.90 4.10
CA ASN A 73 -17.94 6.55 5.29
C ASN A 73 -17.93 7.68 6.33
N ILE A 74 -16.76 8.29 6.60
CA ILE A 74 -16.67 9.43 7.52
C ILE A 74 -17.50 10.61 6.98
N ARG A 75 -17.50 10.86 5.66
CA ARG A 75 -18.30 11.92 5.05
C ARG A 75 -19.81 11.72 5.22
N ARG A 76 -20.29 10.48 5.24
CA ARG A 76 -21.71 10.18 5.48
C ARG A 76 -22.14 10.55 6.89
N ILE A 77 -21.28 10.33 7.89
CA ILE A 77 -21.58 10.65 9.29
C ILE A 77 -21.12 12.06 9.70
N ARG A 78 -20.45 12.79 8.81
CA ARG A 78 -19.93 14.15 9.05
C ARG A 78 -20.95 15.13 9.65
N PRO A 79 -22.26 15.13 9.29
CA PRO A 79 -23.25 16.03 9.89
C PRO A 79 -23.44 15.83 11.40
N TYR A 80 -23.09 14.65 11.92
CA TYR A 80 -23.25 14.28 13.33
C TYR A 80 -21.95 14.39 14.13
N LEU A 81 -20.87 14.87 13.50
CA LEU A 81 -19.54 14.93 14.11
C LEU A 81 -19.08 16.37 14.30
N THR A 82 -18.38 16.61 15.42
CA THR A 82 -17.60 17.83 15.59
C THR A 82 -16.38 17.81 14.66
N THR A 83 -15.80 18.99 14.41
CA THR A 83 -14.54 19.09 13.64
C THR A 83 -13.42 18.29 14.29
N TYR A 84 -13.30 18.34 15.62
CA TYR A 84 -12.30 17.58 16.38
C TYR A 84 -12.48 16.06 16.23
N SER A 85 -13.71 15.55 16.40
CA SER A 85 -14.00 14.12 16.22
C SER A 85 -13.73 13.67 14.78
N THR A 86 -14.05 14.51 13.80
CA THR A 86 -13.75 14.25 12.38
C THR A 86 -12.25 14.17 12.13
N GLN A 87 -11.48 15.12 12.69
CA GLN A 87 -10.02 15.11 12.61
C GLN A 87 -9.43 13.84 13.22
N LEU A 88 -9.92 13.44 14.41
CA LEU A 88 -9.46 12.22 15.08
C LEU A 88 -9.74 10.97 14.25
N LEU A 89 -10.94 10.84 13.67
CA LEU A 89 -11.30 9.73 12.78
C LEU A 89 -10.43 9.69 11.53
N VAL A 90 -10.21 10.84 10.90
CA VAL A 90 -9.33 10.94 9.72
C VAL A 90 -7.89 10.55 10.08
N GLN A 91 -7.36 11.03 11.20
CA GLN A 91 -6.00 10.70 11.64
C GLN A 91 -5.84 9.21 11.94
N THR A 92 -6.76 8.65 12.71
CA THR A 92 -6.67 7.26 13.18
C THR A 92 -6.94 6.24 12.08
N MET A 93 -7.80 6.55 11.10
CA MET A 93 -8.21 5.59 10.08
C MET A 93 -7.53 5.80 8.73
N VAL A 94 -7.29 7.06 8.33
CA VAL A 94 -6.77 7.42 7.00
C VAL A 94 -5.28 7.75 7.08
N THR A 95 -4.88 8.69 7.93
CA THR A 95 -3.47 9.11 8.03
C THR A 95 -2.58 7.95 8.49
N SER A 96 -3.00 7.18 9.49
CA SER A 96 -2.28 5.97 9.95
C SER A 96 -1.99 4.95 8.82
N ARG A 97 -2.90 4.81 7.85
CA ARG A 97 -2.71 3.94 6.68
C ARG A 97 -1.78 4.53 5.64
N LEU A 98 -1.77 5.85 5.49
CA LEU A 98 -0.84 6.55 4.61
C LEU A 98 0.57 6.57 5.18
N ASP A 99 0.70 6.63 6.51
CA ASP A 99 1.99 6.64 7.21
C ASP A 99 2.65 5.26 7.26
N TYR A 100 1.85 4.19 7.17
CA TYR A 100 2.37 2.83 7.19
C TYR A 100 3.31 2.56 6.02
N CYS A 101 4.59 2.32 6.33
CA CYS A 101 5.66 2.06 5.36
C CYS A 101 5.83 3.16 4.28
N ASN A 102 5.52 4.41 4.62
CA ASN A 102 5.63 5.55 3.70
C ASN A 102 7.08 5.85 3.23
N SER A 103 8.10 5.41 3.98
CA SER A 103 9.50 5.53 3.60
C SER A 103 9.83 4.85 2.27
N LEU A 104 9.12 3.77 1.92
CA LEU A 104 9.25 3.08 0.64
C LEU A 104 8.82 3.95 -0.55
N LEU A 105 7.96 4.94 -0.30
CA LEU A 105 7.40 5.80 -1.33
C LEU A 105 8.28 7.02 -1.62
N ALA A 106 9.26 7.33 -0.76
CA ALA A 106 10.06 8.55 -0.85
C ALA A 106 10.89 8.67 -2.14
N SER A 107 11.23 7.54 -2.77
CA SER A 107 12.01 7.48 -4.02
C SER A 107 11.15 7.38 -5.28
N LEU A 108 9.82 7.38 -5.16
CA LEU A 108 8.92 7.23 -6.29
C LEU A 108 8.66 8.57 -6.99
N PRO A 109 8.36 8.55 -8.31
CA PRO A 109 8.00 9.76 -9.03
C PRO A 109 6.69 10.34 -8.51
N ALA A 110 6.58 11.68 -8.52
CA ALA A 110 5.40 12.39 -8.00
C ALA A 110 4.08 11.92 -8.63
N CYS A 111 4.09 11.52 -9.91
CA CYS A 111 2.91 11.00 -10.59
C CYS A 111 2.40 9.68 -9.99
N ALA A 112 3.29 8.84 -9.45
CA ALA A 112 2.92 7.59 -8.77
C ALA A 112 2.32 7.87 -7.39
N ILE A 113 2.82 8.89 -6.68
CA ILE A 113 2.38 9.27 -5.33
C ILE A 113 1.10 10.12 -5.36
N LEU A 114 0.82 10.80 -6.47
CA LEU A 114 -0.33 11.69 -6.66
C LEU A 114 -1.68 11.16 -6.11
N PRO A 115 -2.05 9.87 -6.27
CA PRO A 115 -3.29 9.35 -5.70
C PRO A 115 -3.38 9.50 -4.17
N LEU A 116 -2.26 9.39 -3.46
CA LEU A 116 -2.18 9.54 -2.01
C LEU A 116 -2.28 11.02 -1.60
N GLN A 117 -1.64 11.92 -2.35
CA GLN A 117 -1.80 13.36 -2.15
C GLN A 117 -3.26 13.80 -2.31
N LEU A 118 -3.95 13.29 -3.34
CA LEU A 118 -5.37 13.59 -3.55
C LEU A 118 -6.25 13.11 -2.39
N ILE A 119 -5.85 12.05 -1.69
CA ILE A 119 -6.53 11.55 -0.50
C ILE A 119 -6.28 12.48 0.69
N GLN A 120 -5.05 12.94 0.89
CA GLN A 120 -4.73 13.94 1.92
C GLN A 120 -5.52 15.23 1.69
N ASN A 121 -5.62 15.71 0.44
CA ASN A 121 -6.40 16.88 0.09
C ASN A 121 -7.90 16.65 0.34
N ALA A 122 -8.43 15.47 0.02
CA ALA A 122 -9.81 15.11 0.32
C ALA A 122 -10.08 15.01 1.83
N ALA A 123 -9.12 14.49 2.59
CA ALA A 123 -9.18 14.41 4.05
C ALA A 123 -9.23 15.80 4.69
N ALA A 124 -8.36 16.72 4.26
CA ALA A 124 -8.38 18.12 4.72
C ALA A 124 -9.73 18.78 4.44
N ARG A 125 -10.29 18.63 3.23
CA ARG A 125 -11.64 19.15 2.92
C ARG A 125 -12.72 18.57 3.83
N LEU A 126 -12.62 17.28 4.18
CA LEU A 126 -13.59 16.64 5.05
C LEU A 126 -13.52 17.15 6.49
N VAL A 127 -12.31 17.31 7.03
CA VAL A 127 -12.10 17.84 8.39
C VAL A 127 -12.67 19.25 8.49
N PHE A 128 -12.25 20.15 7.59
CA PHE A 128 -12.68 21.55 7.57
C PHE A 128 -14.08 21.78 6.98
N ASN A 129 -14.79 20.71 6.61
CA ASN A 129 -16.11 20.76 5.99
C ASN A 129 -16.20 21.68 4.76
N LEU A 130 -15.17 21.63 3.92
CA LEU A 130 -15.07 22.48 2.73
C LEU A 130 -15.82 21.86 1.54
N PRO A 131 -16.28 22.70 0.59
CA PRO A 131 -16.82 22.23 -0.68
C PRO A 131 -15.84 21.33 -1.44
N LYS A 132 -16.38 20.42 -2.27
CA LYS A 132 -15.57 19.43 -3.02
C LYS A 132 -14.44 20.06 -3.85
N PHE A 133 -14.69 21.23 -4.41
CA PHE A 133 -13.77 21.93 -5.31
C PHE A 133 -13.00 23.05 -4.61
N SER A 134 -13.02 23.11 -3.28
CA SER A 134 -12.20 24.08 -2.56
C SER A 134 -10.72 23.83 -2.83
N HIS A 135 -9.97 24.93 -2.99
CA HIS A 135 -8.52 24.86 -3.08
C HIS A 135 -7.94 24.33 -1.78
N VAL A 136 -7.02 23.36 -1.90
CA VAL A 136 -6.24 22.79 -0.79
C VAL A 136 -4.86 22.49 -1.37
N THR A 137 -3.83 22.97 -0.69
CA THR A 137 -2.41 22.87 -1.08
C THR A 137 -1.85 21.50 -0.72
#